data_AF-A0A7D6ZB89-F1
#
_entry.id   AF-A0A7D6ZB89-F1
#
_cell.length_a   1.000
_cell.length_b   1.000
_cell.length_c   1.000
_cell.angle_alpha   90.00
_cell.angle_beta   90.00
_cell.angle_gamma   90.00
#
_symmetry.space_group_name_H-M   'P 1'
#
loop_
_entity.id
_entity.type
_entity.pdbx_description
1 polymer ?
#
loop_
_entity_poly.entity_id
_entity_poly.type
_entity_poly.pdbx_seq_one_letter_code
_entity_poly.pdbx_strand_id
1 'polypeptide(L)'
;MRVKYLLGLPVAVFVLVPLFATAGAGSAHASGSTYTCTAEAWSGETLPAVTVEAPRGLIQAKKVARTEWRGAAKYSSIECTPA
;
A
#
# COMPACT_ATOMS: atom_id res chain seq x y z
N MET A 1 34.18 -24.15 13.39
CA MET A 1 33.40 -23.74 14.58
C MET A 1 32.70 -22.42 14.30
N ARG A 2 31.70 -22.09 15.12
CA ARG A 2 30.59 -21.15 14.94
C ARG A 2 30.97 -19.66 14.80
N VAL A 3 30.20 -18.96 13.94
CA VAL A 3 29.42 -17.73 14.19
C VAL A 3 30.11 -16.55 14.91
N LYS A 4 30.14 -15.37 14.26
CA LYS A 4 29.41 -14.13 14.62
C LYS A 4 30.00 -12.93 13.87
N TYR A 5 29.36 -12.49 12.79
CA TYR A 5 29.44 -11.09 12.38
C TYR A 5 28.31 -10.35 13.08
N LEU A 6 28.65 -9.82 14.26
CA LEU A 6 27.89 -8.78 14.94
C LEU A 6 27.99 -7.51 14.09
N LEU A 7 26.97 -7.22 13.31
CA LEU A 7 26.76 -5.92 12.69
C LEU A 7 25.50 -5.32 13.31
N GLY A 8 25.69 -4.75 14.49
CA GLY A 8 24.76 -3.81 15.10
C GLY A 8 25.39 -2.43 15.07
N LEU A 9 24.72 -1.48 14.40
CA LEU A 9 24.36 -0.20 15.03
C LEU A 9 23.29 0.48 14.17
N PRO A 10 22.26 1.11 14.78
CA PRO A 10 21.10 1.64 14.10
C PRO A 10 21.38 3.06 13.61
N VAL A 11 20.86 3.41 12.44
CA VAL A 11 20.78 4.82 12.00
C VAL A 11 19.33 5.10 11.65
N ALA A 12 18.58 5.43 12.69
CA ALA A 12 17.35 6.18 12.53
C ALA A 12 17.72 7.58 12.04
N VAL A 13 17.39 7.89 10.79
CA VAL A 13 17.24 9.27 10.33
C VAL A 13 15.78 9.43 9.95
N PHE A 14 15.05 9.98 10.91
CA PHE A 14 13.75 10.61 10.71
C PHE A 14 13.91 11.87 9.85
N VAL A 15 12.79 12.31 9.29
CA VAL A 15 12.50 13.61 8.66
C VAL A 15 12.57 13.64 7.12
N LEU A 16 11.45 13.22 6.52
CA LEU A 16 10.76 13.99 5.49
C LEU A 16 9.27 13.79 5.72
N VAL A 17 8.67 14.73 6.44
CA VAL A 17 7.23 14.84 6.62
C VAL A 17 6.68 15.57 5.39
N PRO A 18 5.80 14.97 4.56
CA PRO A 18 4.86 15.74 3.76
C PRO A 18 3.64 16.03 4.65
N LEU A 19 3.59 17.24 5.18
CA LEU A 19 2.38 17.85 5.74
C LEU A 19 1.43 18.20 4.58
N PHE A 20 0.67 17.23 4.10
CA PHE A 20 -0.56 17.43 3.31
C PHE A 20 -1.44 16.21 3.59
N ALA A 21 -2.32 16.14 4.60
CA ALA A 21 -3.40 17.06 4.93
C ALA A 21 -4.28 17.45 3.73
N THR A 22 -4.70 16.48 2.90
CA THR A 22 -6.05 16.44 2.28
C THR A 22 -6.36 15.04 1.77
N ALA A 23 -6.83 14.15 2.64
CA ALA A 23 -7.76 13.07 2.26
C ALA A 23 -8.54 12.58 3.49
N GLY A 24 -8.87 13.50 4.40
CA GLY A 24 -10.07 13.36 5.21
C GLY A 24 -11.28 13.69 4.35
N ALA A 25 -11.51 12.92 3.28
CA ALA A 25 -12.85 12.82 2.70
C ALA A 25 -13.48 11.65 3.42
N GLY A 26 -14.08 11.93 4.58
CA GLY A 26 -14.97 10.97 5.20
C GLY A 26 -16.12 10.69 4.24
N SER A 27 -16.09 9.52 3.60
CA SER A 27 -17.30 8.77 3.35
C SER A 27 -17.45 7.80 4.50
N ALA A 28 -18.05 8.30 5.59
CA ALA A 28 -18.84 7.42 6.42
C ALA A 28 -19.86 6.71 5.52
N HIS A 29 -20.01 5.40 5.78
CA HIS A 29 -20.96 4.45 5.17
C HIS A 29 -20.43 3.61 3.99
N ALA A 30 -19.71 2.54 4.31
CA ALA A 30 -20.23 1.21 3.99
C ALA A 30 -19.71 0.18 4.99
N SER A 31 -20.54 -0.83 5.26
CA SER A 31 -20.14 -2.05 5.96
C SER A 31 -19.22 -2.91 5.06
N GLY A 32 -18.21 -2.29 4.45
CA GLY A 32 -17.24 -2.90 3.55
C GLY A 32 -15.85 -2.81 4.14
N SER A 33 -15.14 -3.93 4.19
CA SER A 33 -13.75 -3.95 4.65
C SER A 33 -12.92 -2.98 3.82
N THR A 34 -12.26 -2.04 4.48
CA THR A 34 -11.33 -1.11 3.84
C THR A 34 -9.97 -1.79 3.69
N TYR A 35 -9.32 -1.61 2.55
CA TYR A 35 -8.01 -2.20 2.28
C TYR A 35 -7.04 -1.13 1.79
N THR A 36 -5.81 -1.19 2.29
CA THR A 36 -4.67 -0.44 1.77
C THR A 36 -3.91 -1.33 0.81
N CYS A 37 -3.77 -0.89 -0.44
CA CYS A 37 -3.12 -1.63 -1.51
C CYS A 37 -1.87 -0.91 -2.03
N THR A 38 -0.81 -1.67 -2.25
CA THR A 38 0.43 -1.24 -2.90
C THR A 38 0.70 -2.12 -4.12
N ALA A 39 1.42 -1.61 -5.10
CA ALA A 39 1.76 -2.38 -6.30
C ALA A 39 3.03 -1.88 -6.98
N GLU A 40 3.57 -2.69 -7.87
CA GLU A 40 4.60 -2.28 -8.82
C GLU A 40 3.99 -2.00 -10.20
N ALA A 41 4.50 -0.97 -10.85
CA ALA A 41 4.21 -0.67 -12.24
C ALA A 41 4.92 -1.65 -13.18
N TRP A 42 4.49 -1.69 -14.44
CA TRP A 42 5.17 -2.47 -15.49
C TRP A 42 6.62 -2.03 -15.72
N SER A 43 6.96 -0.79 -15.38
CA SER A 43 8.33 -0.24 -15.41
C SER A 43 9.21 -0.71 -14.26
N GLY A 44 8.67 -1.43 -13.26
CA GLY A 44 9.40 -1.82 -12.04
C GLY A 44 9.42 -0.76 -10.94
N GLU A 45 8.71 0.35 -11.12
CA GLU A 45 8.58 1.40 -10.10
C GLU A 45 7.44 1.09 -9.12
N THR A 46 7.62 1.38 -7.83
CA THR A 46 6.56 1.21 -6.83
C THR A 46 5.51 2.29 -6.98
N LEU A 47 4.25 1.89 -7.08
CA LEU A 47 3.10 2.79 -7.23
C LEU A 47 2.64 3.34 -5.88
N PRO A 48 2.00 4.53 -5.87
CA PRO A 48 1.48 5.11 -4.64
C PRO A 48 0.45 4.18 -4.00
N ALA A 49 0.51 4.05 -2.68
CA ALA A 49 -0.47 3.28 -1.92
C ALA A 49 -1.87 3.88 -2.11
N VAL A 50 -2.86 3.03 -2.36
CA VAL A 50 -4.27 3.43 -2.52
C VAL A 50 -5.11 2.73 -1.49
N THR A 51 -6.00 3.46 -0.84
CA THR A 51 -6.97 2.91 0.08
C THR A 51 -8.29 2.73 -0.66
N VAL A 52 -8.81 1.50 -0.66
CA VAL A 52 -10.02 1.14 -1.40
C VAL A 52 -11.00 0.40 -0.50
N GLU A 53 -12.28 0.68 -0.67
CA GLU A 53 -13.33 -0.05 0.01
C GLU A 53 -13.71 -1.30 -0.80
N ALA A 54 -13.69 -2.47 -0.15
CA ALA A 54 -13.99 -3.73 -0.82
C ALA A 54 -14.86 -4.65 0.06
N PRO A 55 -16.19 -4.58 -0.05
CA PRO A 55 -17.09 -5.41 0.75
C PRO A 55 -16.99 -6.91 0.45
N ARG A 56 -16.46 -7.31 -0.71
CA ARG A 56 -16.28 -8.72 -1.11
C ARG A 56 -14.84 -9.23 -0.89
N GLY A 57 -14.03 -8.50 -0.13
CA GLY A 57 -12.70 -8.92 0.29
C GLY A 57 -11.56 -8.60 -0.70
N LEU A 58 -10.42 -9.26 -0.50
CA LEU A 58 -9.14 -8.91 -1.14
C LEU A 58 -9.15 -8.90 -2.68
N ILE A 59 -9.87 -9.83 -3.31
CA ILE A 59 -9.91 -9.88 -4.79
C ILE A 59 -10.63 -8.65 -5.37
N GLN A 60 -11.69 -8.18 -4.70
CA GLN A 60 -12.34 -6.93 -5.09
C GLN A 60 -11.43 -5.75 -4.82
N ALA A 61 -10.75 -5.70 -3.68
CA ALA A 61 -9.79 -4.65 -3.35
C ALA A 61 -8.69 -4.51 -4.43
N LYS A 62 -8.07 -5.63 -4.82
CA LYS A 62 -7.04 -5.64 -5.88
C LYS A 62 -7.56 -5.13 -7.22
N LYS A 63 -8.81 -5.45 -7.58
CA LYS A 63 -9.43 -4.99 -8.84
C LYS A 63 -9.72 -3.49 -8.81
N VAL A 64 -10.25 -2.99 -7.70
CA VAL A 64 -10.53 -1.56 -7.52
C VAL A 64 -9.22 -0.77 -7.50
N ALA A 65 -8.23 -1.21 -6.72
CA ALA A 65 -6.90 -0.59 -6.68
C ALA A 65 -6.22 -0.55 -8.06
N ARG A 66 -6.34 -1.62 -8.86
CA ARG A 66 -5.83 -1.62 -10.25
C ARG A 66 -6.47 -0.55 -11.12
N THR A 67 -7.76 -0.30 -10.93
CA THR A 67 -8.48 0.77 -11.64
C THR A 67 -8.02 2.15 -11.20
N GLU A 68 -7.73 2.35 -9.91
CA GLU A 68 -7.17 3.61 -9.39
C GLU A 68 -5.82 3.96 -10.04
N TRP A 69 -4.95 2.96 -10.23
CA TRP A 69 -3.70 3.12 -10.98
C TRP A 69 -3.87 3.14 -12.50
N ARG A 70 -5.11 3.23 -13.02
CA ARG A 70 -5.44 3.26 -14.45
C ARG A 70 -4.83 2.10 -15.25
N GLY A 71 -4.67 0.94 -14.62
CA GLY A 71 -4.05 -0.24 -15.22
C GLY A 71 -2.52 -0.21 -15.32
N ALA A 72 -1.85 0.81 -14.76
CA ALA A 72 -0.39 0.89 -14.70
C ALA A 72 0.23 -0.19 -13.78
N ALA A 73 -0.55 -0.66 -12.79
CA ALA A 73 -0.14 -1.69 -11.85
C ALA A 73 -0.13 -3.09 -12.47
N LYS A 74 0.94 -3.84 -12.22
CA LYS A 74 1.02 -5.27 -12.50
C LYS A 74 0.16 -6.03 -11.48
N TYR A 75 -0.93 -6.65 -11.94
CA TYR A 75 -1.91 -7.30 -11.05
C TYR A 75 -1.29 -8.34 -10.10
N SER A 76 -0.26 -9.06 -10.55
CA SER A 76 0.47 -10.04 -9.75
C SER A 76 1.27 -9.42 -8.60
N SER A 77 1.70 -8.16 -8.72
CA SER A 77 2.44 -7.42 -7.69
C SER A 77 1.51 -6.60 -6.78
N ILE A 78 0.18 -6.62 -6.99
CA ILE A 78 -0.73 -5.90 -6.11
C ILE A 78 -0.87 -6.67 -4.80
N GLU A 79 -0.45 -6.04 -3.71
CA GLU A 79 -0.66 -6.51 -2.34
C GLU A 79 -1.65 -5.59 -1.65
N CYS A 80 -2.63 -6.18 -0.96
CA CYS A 80 -3.65 -5.44 -0.23
C CYS A 80 -3.74 -5.98 1.19
N THR A 81 -3.81 -5.08 2.17
CA THR A 81 -3.96 -5.40 3.59
C THR A 81 -5.20 -4.70 4.13
N PRO A 82 -5.98 -5.35 5.02
CA PRO A 82 -7.10 -4.67 5.67
C PRO A 82 -6.56 -3.49 6.48
N ALA A 83 -7.19 -2.33 6.32
CA ALA A 83 -6.85 -1.08 7.02
C ALA A 83 -7.51 -1.01 8.40
#